data_AF-G5BYA1-F1
#
_entry.id   AF-G5BYA1-F1
#
_cell.length_a   1.000
_cell.length_b   1.000
_cell.length_c   1.000
_cell.angle_alpha   90.00
_cell.angle_beta   90.00
_cell.angle_gamma   90.00
#
_symmetry.space_group_name_H-M   'P 1'
#
loop_
_entity.id
_entity.type
_entity.pdbx_description
1 polymer ?
#
loop_
_entity_poly.entity_id
_entity_poly.type
_entity_poly.pdbx_seq_one_letter_code
_entity_poly.pdbx_strand_id
1 'polypeptide(L)'
;MEELTEVITAAEFHPNSCNTFVYSSSKGTIRLCDMRASALCDRHSKLFEEPEDPSNRSFFSEIISSISDVKFSHSGRYMMTRDYLSVKIWDLNMENRPVETYQVGAAGGRVHHQSRRQSEATHFCTHQQHILSRLEIGSPWN
;
A
#
# COMPACT_ATOMS: atom_id res chain seq x y z
N MET A 1 11.01 -25.73 3.12
CA MET A 1 9.95 -24.95 2.43
C MET A 1 10.69 -24.05 1.46
N GLU A 2 10.36 -24.08 0.17
CA GLU A 2 11.01 -23.19 -0.82
C GLU A 2 10.60 -21.74 -0.55
N GLU A 3 11.57 -20.85 -0.51
CA GLU A 3 11.35 -19.41 -0.42
C GLU A 3 10.80 -18.91 -1.77
N LEU A 4 9.67 -18.20 -1.76
CA LEU A 4 9.09 -17.65 -2.97
C LEU A 4 10.05 -16.63 -3.59
N THR A 5 10.25 -16.75 -4.90
CA THR A 5 10.97 -15.72 -5.65
C THR A 5 10.20 -14.40 -5.53
N GLU A 6 10.92 -13.32 -5.22
CA GLU A 6 10.32 -12.00 -5.12
C GLU A 6 9.86 -11.54 -6.51
N VAL A 7 8.60 -11.10 -6.61
CA VAL A 7 8.04 -10.57 -7.85
C VAL A 7 7.51 -9.16 -7.64
N ILE A 8 7.59 -8.32 -8.67
CA ILE A 8 6.98 -6.98 -8.67
C ILE A 8 5.47 -7.14 -8.87
N THR A 9 4.69 -6.51 -8.01
CA THR A 9 3.22 -6.65 -8.00
C THR A 9 2.49 -5.41 -8.48
N ALA A 10 3.03 -4.23 -8.22
CA ALA A 10 2.51 -2.96 -8.72
C ALA A 10 3.65 -1.96 -8.93
N ALA A 11 3.44 -0.98 -9.80
CA ALA A 11 4.37 0.12 -10.02
C ALA A 11 3.62 1.39 -10.40
N GLU A 12 4.12 2.54 -9.95
CA GLU A 12 3.54 3.84 -10.27
C GLU A 12 4.59 4.96 -10.32
N PHE A 13 4.41 5.89 -11.25
CA PHE A 13 5.24 7.09 -11.35
C PHE A 13 4.76 8.19 -10.39
N HIS A 14 5.71 8.95 -9.85
CA HIS A 14 5.41 10.10 -9.01
C HIS A 14 4.67 11.17 -9.84
N PRO A 15 3.57 11.76 -9.32
CA PRO A 15 2.69 12.64 -10.11
C PRO A 15 3.37 13.91 -10.63
N ASN A 16 4.38 14.41 -9.91
CA ASN A 16 5.08 15.66 -10.27
C ASN A 16 6.54 15.46 -10.70
N SER A 17 7.09 14.25 -10.57
CA SER A 17 8.53 14.01 -10.69
C SER A 17 8.75 12.87 -11.67
N CYS A 18 9.02 13.19 -12.94
CA CYS A 18 9.14 12.20 -14.02
C CYS A 18 10.31 11.21 -13.85
N ASN A 19 11.29 11.55 -13.01
CA ASN A 19 12.42 10.68 -12.70
C ASN A 19 12.17 9.73 -11.52
N THR A 20 11.06 9.90 -10.79
CA THR A 20 10.77 9.13 -9.58
C THR A 20 9.61 8.18 -9.83
N PHE A 21 9.78 6.92 -9.47
CA PHE A 21 8.70 5.94 -9.45
C PHE A 21 8.87 4.99 -8.26
N VAL A 22 7.79 4.30 -7.93
CA VAL A 22 7.78 3.24 -6.93
C VAL A 22 7.37 1.93 -7.57
N TYR A 23 7.84 0.84 -6.99
CA TYR A 23 7.28 -0.48 -7.23
C TYR A 23 7.18 -1.26 -5.92
N SER A 24 6.15 -2.08 -5.82
CA SER A 24 5.90 -2.96 -4.69
C SER A 24 6.21 -4.40 -5.04
N SER A 25 6.44 -5.23 -4.02
CA SER A 25 6.74 -6.65 -4.20
C SER A 25 5.75 -7.59 -3.50
N SER A 26 5.81 -8.86 -3.90
CA SER A 26 5.13 -9.97 -3.21
C SER A 26 5.64 -10.24 -1.79
N LYS A 27 6.77 -9.65 -1.40
CA LYS A 27 7.34 -9.77 -0.04
C LYS A 27 6.96 -8.58 0.87
N GLY A 28 6.03 -7.73 0.45
CA GLY A 28 5.57 -6.61 1.27
C GLY A 28 6.52 -5.42 1.32
N THR A 29 7.49 -5.34 0.42
CA THR A 29 8.44 -4.22 0.34
C THR A 29 8.04 -3.23 -0.75
N ILE A 30 8.33 -1.95 -0.53
CA ILE A 30 8.12 -0.89 -1.53
C ILE A 30 9.45 -0.20 -1.76
N ARG A 31 9.83 -0.10 -3.03
CA ARG A 31 11.09 0.53 -3.43
C ARG A 31 10.79 1.77 -4.25
N LEU A 32 11.37 2.89 -3.82
CA LEU A 32 11.34 4.14 -4.57
C LEU A 32 12.66 4.29 -5.33
N CYS A 33 12.56 4.51 -6.63
CA CYS A 33 13.70 4.63 -7.54
C CYS A 33 13.79 6.05 -8.10
N ASP A 34 15.03 6.52 -8.31
CA ASP A 34 15.34 7.76 -9.01
C ASP A 34 16.17 7.46 -10.26
N MET A 35 15.58 7.65 -11.42
CA MET A 35 16.19 7.40 -12.73
C MET A 35 17.38 8.33 -13.03
N ARG A 36 17.53 9.45 -12.32
CA ARG A 36 18.69 10.33 -12.46
C ARG A 36 19.93 9.76 -11.77
N ALA A 37 19.74 8.98 -10.71
CA ALA A 37 20.85 8.37 -9.97
C ALA A 37 21.39 7.13 -10.72
N SER A 38 20.51 6.31 -11.30
CA SER A 38 20.89 5.18 -12.15
C SER A 38 19.79 4.90 -13.17
N ALA A 39 20.16 4.93 -14.46
CA ALA A 39 19.23 4.63 -15.55
C ALA A 39 18.68 3.18 -15.49
N LEU A 40 19.43 2.27 -14.87
CA LEU A 40 19.03 0.87 -14.69
C LEU A 40 18.15 0.67 -13.44
N CYS A 41 18.10 1.65 -12.53
CA CYS A 41 17.38 1.57 -11.25
C CYS A 41 17.68 0.27 -10.46
N ASP A 42 18.90 -0.24 -10.64
CA ASP A 42 19.47 -1.42 -9.96
C ASP A 42 19.63 -1.20 -8.45
N ARG A 43 19.67 0.07 -8.05
CA ARG A 43 19.61 0.53 -6.67
C ARG A 43 18.32 1.29 -6.45
N HIS A 44 17.62 0.95 -5.38
CA HIS A 44 16.53 1.78 -4.89
C HIS A 44 17.11 2.98 -4.14
N SER A 45 16.46 4.13 -4.27
CA SER A 45 16.78 5.33 -3.50
C SER A 45 16.32 5.19 -2.06
N LYS A 46 15.12 4.61 -1.87
CA LYS A 46 14.49 4.40 -0.56
C LYS A 46 13.78 3.05 -0.52
N LEU A 47 13.79 2.41 0.65
CA LEU A 47 13.12 1.13 0.91
C LEU A 47 12.14 1.34 2.06
N PHE A 48 10.86 1.10 1.78
CA PHE A 48 9.81 1.14 2.77
C PHE A 48 9.42 -0.29 3.11
N GLU A 49 9.71 -0.67 4.35
CA GLU A 49 9.39 -1.98 4.91
C GLU A 49 9.11 -1.82 6.41
N GLU A 50 8.18 -2.60 6.92
CA GLU A 50 7.99 -2.71 8.36
C GLU A 50 8.89 -3.82 8.90
N PRO A 51 9.59 -3.60 10.03
CA PRO A 51 10.35 -4.66 10.67
C PRO A 51 9.43 -5.81 11.08
N GLU A 52 9.55 -6.95 10.42
CA GLU A 52 8.88 -8.18 10.84
C GLU A 52 9.76 -8.95 11.82
N ASP A 53 9.18 -9.35 12.95
CA ASP A 53 9.81 -10.32 13.83
C ASP A 53 10.00 -11.65 13.08
N PRO A 54 11.22 -12.23 13.04
CA PRO A 54 11.47 -13.51 12.39
C PRO A 54 10.53 -14.64 12.87
N SER A 55 10.00 -14.54 14.08
CA SER A 55 9.03 -15.50 14.63
C SER A 55 7.64 -15.41 13.99
N ASN A 56 7.28 -14.27 13.40
CA ASN A 56 6.02 -14.06 12.68
C ASN A 56 6.13 -14.37 11.18
N ARG A 57 7.35 -14.63 10.67
CA ARG A 57 7.55 -15.06 9.29
C ARG A 57 7.05 -16.49 9.11
N SER A 58 5.98 -16.60 8.34
CA SER A 58 5.44 -17.87 7.89
C SER A 58 5.06 -17.77 6.42
N PHE A 59 4.84 -18.89 5.76
CA PHE A 59 4.33 -18.89 4.38
C PHE A 59 3.02 -18.10 4.22
N PHE A 60 2.16 -18.11 5.24
CA PHE A 60 0.94 -17.31 5.23
C PHE A 60 1.22 -15.82 5.41
N SER A 61 2.26 -15.43 6.16
CA SER A 61 2.62 -14.01 6.29
C SER A 61 3.12 -13.47 4.96
N GLU A 62 3.90 -14.23 4.19
CA GLU A 62 4.31 -13.84 2.83
C GLU A 62 3.09 -13.59 1.92
N ILE A 63 2.13 -14.52 1.89
CA ILE A 63 0.91 -14.36 1.10
C ILE A 63 0.11 -13.12 1.51
N ILE A 64 -0.04 -12.88 2.81
CA ILE A 64 -0.81 -11.75 3.35
C ILE A 64 -0.07 -10.42 3.12
N SER A 65 1.26 -10.42 3.27
CA SER A 65 2.12 -9.24 3.12
C SER A 65 2.29 -8.80 1.67
N SER A 66 1.99 -9.67 0.69
CA SER A 66 2.06 -9.33 -0.72
C SER A 66 1.22 -8.09 -1.02
N ILE A 67 1.89 -7.02 -1.48
CA ILE A 67 1.21 -5.77 -1.82
C ILE A 67 0.48 -5.97 -3.15
N SER A 68 -0.80 -5.66 -3.18
CA SER A 68 -1.63 -5.76 -4.38
C SER A 68 -1.67 -4.47 -5.21
N ASP A 69 -1.47 -3.31 -4.57
CA ASP A 69 -1.51 -2.01 -5.25
C ASP A 69 -0.69 -0.95 -4.50
N VAL A 70 -0.19 0.04 -5.25
CA VAL A 70 0.52 1.22 -4.75
C VAL A 70 -0.01 2.46 -5.46
N LYS A 71 -0.33 3.50 -4.68
CA LYS A 71 -0.88 4.76 -5.20
C LYS A 71 -0.29 5.99 -4.54
N PHE A 72 0.25 6.94 -5.31
CA PHE A 72 0.63 8.25 -4.81
C PHE A 72 -0.59 9.13 -4.52
N SER A 73 -0.46 9.94 -3.48
CA SER A 73 -1.32 11.13 -3.31
C SER A 73 -1.08 12.12 -4.44
N HIS A 74 -2.09 12.93 -4.76
CA HIS A 74 -2.01 13.99 -5.76
C HIS A 74 -0.91 15.01 -5.41
N SER A 75 -0.67 15.22 -4.10
CA SER A 75 0.43 16.05 -3.61
C SER A 75 1.84 15.47 -3.86
N GLY A 76 1.92 14.17 -4.16
CA GLY A 76 3.17 13.41 -4.27
C GLY A 76 3.87 13.12 -2.94
N ARG A 77 3.45 13.74 -1.82
CA ARG A 77 4.13 13.57 -0.52
C ARG A 77 3.89 12.20 0.12
N TYR A 78 2.69 11.68 -0.04
CA TYR A 78 2.28 10.39 0.53
C TYR A 78 2.07 9.35 -0.55
N MET A 79 2.22 8.09 -0.16
CA MET A 79 1.79 6.94 -0.95
C MET A 79 0.92 6.01 -0.10
N MET A 80 -0.04 5.36 -0.73
CA MET A 80 -0.89 4.32 -0.17
C MET A 80 -0.44 2.98 -0.72
N THR A 81 -0.43 1.96 0.13
CA THR A 81 -0.29 0.57 -0.28
C THR A 81 -1.45 -0.27 0.23
N ARG A 82 -1.77 -1.30 -0.53
CA ARG A 82 -2.79 -2.29 -0.15
C ARG A 82 -2.16 -3.66 -0.05
N ASP A 83 -2.37 -4.34 1.06
CA ASP A 83 -2.14 -5.77 1.20
C ASP A 83 -3.48 -6.51 1.46
N TYR A 84 -3.42 -7.80 1.77
CA TYR A 84 -4.64 -8.60 1.94
C TYR A 84 -5.51 -8.10 3.11
N LEU A 85 -4.89 -7.73 4.23
CA LEU A 85 -5.58 -7.39 5.48
C LEU A 85 -5.60 -5.91 5.79
N SER A 86 -4.88 -5.06 5.04
CA SER A 86 -4.72 -3.67 5.40
C SER A 86 -4.46 -2.73 4.24
N VAL A 87 -4.82 -1.46 4.46
CA VAL A 87 -4.39 -0.32 3.67
C VAL A 87 -3.44 0.50 4.54
N LYS A 88 -2.26 0.82 4.02
CA LYS A 88 -1.22 1.56 4.74
C LYS A 88 -0.90 2.86 4.00
N ILE A 89 -0.70 3.94 4.75
CA ILE A 89 -0.30 5.24 4.23
C ILE A 89 1.13 5.53 4.68
N TRP A 90 1.99 5.89 3.74
CA TRP A 90 3.40 6.16 3.96
C TRP A 90 3.72 7.61 3.61
N ASP A 91 4.55 8.27 4.43
CA ASP A 91 5.17 9.55 4.08
C ASP A 91 6.50 9.24 3.38
N LEU A 92 6.75 9.82 2.21
CA LEU A 92 7.99 9.58 1.47
C LEU A 92 9.26 9.99 2.22
N ASN A 93 9.14 10.79 3.28
CA ASN A 93 10.25 11.19 4.15
C ASN A 93 10.41 10.28 5.38
N MET A 94 9.54 9.28 5.58
CA MET A 94 9.59 8.33 6.68
C MET A 94 9.48 6.90 6.15
N GLU A 95 10.63 6.24 6.01
CA GLU A 95 10.75 4.92 5.36
C GLU A 95 10.47 3.73 6.30
N ASN A 96 10.65 3.93 7.60
CA ASN A 96 10.71 2.85 8.58
C ASN A 96 9.35 2.34 9.07
N ARG A 97 8.25 3.05 8.77
CA ARG A 97 6.89 2.66 9.14
C ARG A 97 5.83 3.47 8.40
N PRO A 98 4.62 2.93 8.23
CA PRO A 98 3.48 3.71 7.77
C PRO A 98 3.08 4.77 8.80
N VAL A 99 2.53 5.88 8.31
CA VAL A 99 1.91 6.94 9.10
C VAL A 99 0.55 6.47 9.63
N GLU A 100 -0.21 5.77 8.80
CA GLU A 100 -1.54 5.24 9.15
C GLU A 100 -1.73 3.82 8.59
N THR A 101 -2.39 2.97 9.35
CA THR A 101 -2.73 1.60 8.95
C THR A 101 -4.20 1.33 9.22
N TYR A 102 -4.93 0.91 8.19
CA TYR A 102 -6.36 0.65 8.21
C TYR A 102 -6.63 -0.83 7.96
N GLN A 103 -7.31 -1.51 8.88
CA GLN A 103 -7.62 -2.93 8.74
C GLN A 103 -8.80 -3.15 7.80
N VAL A 104 -8.59 -4.06 6.87
CA VAL A 104 -9.54 -4.46 5.85
C VAL A 104 -10.34 -5.64 6.42
N GLY A 105 -11.59 -5.40 6.80
CA GLY A 105 -12.51 -6.44 7.27
C GLY A 105 -12.88 -6.32 8.74
N ALA A 106 -12.21 -5.45 9.49
CA ALA A 106 -12.61 -5.11 10.85
C ALA A 106 -13.83 -4.18 10.80
N ALA A 107 -15.03 -4.76 10.76
CA ALA A 107 -16.27 -4.06 11.08
C ALA A 107 -16.25 -3.62 12.55
N GLY A 108 -15.57 -2.52 12.86
CA GLY A 108 -15.49 -1.90 14.18
C GLY A 108 -16.59 -0.86 14.41
N GLY A 109 -17.78 -1.33 14.77
CA GLY A 109 -18.74 -0.68 15.69
C GLY A 109 -18.92 0.86 15.66
N ARG A 110 -19.80 1.35 14.79
CA ARG A 110 -20.87 2.29 15.20
C ARG A 110 -22.18 1.86 14.53
N VAL A 111 -22.95 1.06 15.24
CA VAL A 111 -24.36 0.80 14.92
C VAL A 111 -25.13 2.07 15.22
N HIS A 112 -25.29 2.95 14.24
CA HIS A 112 -26.51 3.74 14.16
C HIS A 112 -27.49 2.96 13.30
N HIS A 113 -28.62 2.61 13.92
CA HIS A 113 -29.75 1.92 13.31
C HIS A 113 -30.09 2.48 11.93
N GLN A 114 -29.87 1.70 10.88
CA GLN A 114 -30.82 1.59 9.77
C GLN A 114 -30.58 0.31 8.96
N SER A 115 -31.52 -0.62 9.16
CA SER A 115 -32.10 -1.57 8.21
C SER A 115 -31.34 -1.94 6.92
N ARG A 116 -31.32 -3.26 6.68
CA ARG A 116 -31.15 -4.00 5.41
C ARG A 116 -29.73 -4.38 4.96
N ARG A 117 -29.41 -5.62 5.34
CA ARG A 117 -28.73 -6.67 4.56
C ARG A 117 -28.70 -6.39 3.04
N GLN A 118 -27.58 -5.86 2.55
CA GLN A 118 -27.02 -6.02 1.19
C GLN A 118 -25.72 -5.20 0.94
N SER A 119 -25.19 -4.48 1.93
CA SER A 119 -24.27 -3.36 1.68
C SER A 119 -22.80 -3.53 2.12
N GLU A 120 -22.32 -4.69 2.59
CA GLU A 120 -20.96 -4.79 3.14
C GLU A 120 -19.86 -4.46 2.11
N ALA A 121 -20.00 -4.91 0.85
CA ALA A 121 -19.06 -4.55 -0.22
C ALA A 121 -19.13 -3.06 -0.62
N THR A 122 -20.34 -2.47 -0.61
CA THR A 122 -20.56 -1.05 -0.94
C THR A 122 -20.05 -0.12 0.18
N HIS A 123 -20.17 -0.54 1.44
CA HIS A 123 -19.66 0.18 2.60
C HIS A 123 -18.13 0.19 2.66
N PHE A 124 -17.51 -0.90 2.19
CA PHE A 124 -16.07 -1.04 2.08
C PHE A 124 -15.47 -0.12 1.02
N CYS A 125 -16.10 -0.10 -0.15
CA CYS A 125 -15.74 0.79 -1.25
C CYS A 125 -15.86 2.25 -0.84
N THR A 126 -16.92 2.63 -0.11
CA THR A 126 -17.11 4.01 0.37
C THR A 126 -16.13 4.44 1.45
N HIS A 127 -15.70 3.55 2.36
CA HIS A 127 -14.68 3.90 3.36
C HIS A 127 -13.29 4.04 2.73
N GLN A 128 -12.92 3.16 1.80
CA GLN A 128 -11.70 3.34 1.00
C GLN A 128 -11.79 4.60 0.14
N GLN A 129 -12.91 4.86 -0.54
CA GLN A 129 -13.13 6.11 -1.29
C GLN A 129 -13.05 7.35 -0.40
N HIS A 130 -13.45 7.27 0.87
CA HIS A 130 -13.34 8.37 1.82
C HIS A 130 -11.90 8.57 2.34
N ILE A 131 -11.11 7.50 2.49
CA ILE A 131 -9.66 7.59 2.77
C ILE A 131 -8.93 8.17 1.55
N LEU A 132 -9.25 7.68 0.36
CA LEU A 132 -8.74 8.17 -0.92
C LEU A 132 -9.13 9.63 -1.16
N SER A 133 -10.36 10.05 -0.82
CA SER A 133 -10.79 11.44 -0.96
C SER A 133 -10.14 12.37 0.07
N ARG A 134 -9.83 11.87 1.28
CA ARG A 134 -9.08 12.63 2.29
C ARG A 134 -7.61 12.81 1.93
N LEU A 135 -7.01 11.83 1.29
CA LEU A 135 -5.60 11.86 0.90
C LEU A 135 -5.39 12.45 -0.49
N GLU A 136 -6.48 12.84 -1.17
CA GLU A 136 -6.49 13.13 -2.60
C GLU A 136 -5.66 12.03 -3.29
N ILE A 137 -6.14 10.80 -3.33
CA ILE A 137 -5.57 9.72 -4.14
C ILE A 137 -6.67 9.36 -5.12
N GLY A 138 -6.36 9.37 -6.42
CA GLY A 138 -7.36 9.11 -7.46
C GLY A 138 -8.04 7.77 -7.19
N SER A 139 -9.37 7.71 -7.29
CA SER A 139 -10.11 6.45 -7.13
C SER A 139 -9.47 5.38 -8.04
N PRO A 140 -8.97 4.26 -7.49
CA PRO A 140 -8.40 3.18 -8.29
C PRO A 140 -9.48 2.39 -9.06
N TRP A 141 -10.75 2.73 -8.83
CA TRP A 141 -11.93 2.16 -9.49
C TRP A 141 -12.59 3.24 -10.36
N ASN A 142 -12.10 3.45 -11.57
CA ASN A 142 -12.80 4.19 -12.61
C ASN A 142 -12.68 3.43 -13.93
#